data_AF-A0A9P8VY11-F1
#
_entry.id   AF-A0A9P8VY11-F1
#
_cell.length_a   1.000
_cell.length_b   1.000
_cell.length_c   1.000
_cell.angle_alpha   90.00
_cell.angle_beta   90.00
_cell.angle_gamma   90.00
#
_symmetry.space_group_name_H-M   'P 1'
#
loop_
_entity.id
_entity.type
_entity.pdbx_description
1 polymer ?
#
loop_
_entity_poly.entity_id
_entity_poly.type
_entity_poly.pdbx_seq_one_letter_code
_entity_poly.pdbx_strand_id
1 'polypeptide(L)'
;GAARLSDEVMHIVSGFQIAGFPHVIGCLWPSIDRVCVEVAGRFYRSLLRGKTTCWDGREVALALRDAVMEVRKTELKMPLAWAQFVHFG
;
A
#
# COMPACT_ATOMS: atom_id res chain seq x y z
N GLY A 1 -12.74 -15.73 3.73
CA GLY A 1 -12.11 -14.88 2.69
C GLY A 1 -11.21 -13.86 3.37
N ALA A 2 -11.70 -12.64 3.58
CA ALA A 2 -10.92 -11.50 4.08
C ALA A 2 -10.21 -11.71 5.44
N ALA A 3 -10.81 -12.43 6.38
CA ALA A 3 -10.20 -12.68 7.69
C ALA A 3 -8.87 -13.46 7.60
N ARG A 4 -8.80 -14.49 6.73
CA ARG A 4 -7.57 -15.29 6.53
C ARG A 4 -6.47 -14.47 5.85
N LEU A 5 -6.84 -13.59 4.93
CA LEU A 5 -5.90 -12.73 4.22
C LEU A 5 -5.37 -11.61 5.12
N SER A 6 -6.22 -11.03 5.97
CA SER A 6 -5.78 -10.06 6.99
C SER A 6 -4.83 -10.70 8.01
N ASP A 7 -5.13 -11.93 8.44
CA ASP A 7 -4.28 -12.73 9.33
C ASP A 7 -2.92 -13.04 8.69
N GLU A 8 -2.90 -13.49 7.43
CA GLU A 8 -1.69 -13.75 6.65
C GLU A 8 -0.84 -12.48 6.44
N VAL A 9 -1.48 -11.34 6.13
CA VAL A 9 -0.80 -10.03 5.99
C VAL A 9 -0.14 -9.64 7.32
N MET A 10 -0.81 -9.85 8.46
CA MET A 10 -0.21 -9.55 9.77
C MET A 10 1.03 -10.41 10.03
N HIS A 11 0.96 -11.71 9.76
CA HIS A 11 2.09 -12.63 9.89
C HIS A 11 3.27 -12.23 8.98
N ILE A 12 3.01 -11.84 7.73
CA ILE A 12 4.03 -11.40 6.78
C ILE A 12 4.65 -10.05 7.19
N VAL A 13 3.82 -9.09 7.61
CA VAL A 13 4.27 -7.76 8.09
C VAL A 13 5.21 -7.92 9.27
N SER A 14 4.85 -8.75 10.25
CA SER A 14 5.73 -9.03 11.38
C SER A 14 7.07 -9.65 10.94
N GLY A 15 7.06 -10.55 9.96
CA GLY A 15 8.28 -11.10 9.37
C GLY A 15 9.17 -10.03 8.73
N PHE A 16 8.60 -9.13 7.94
CA PHE A 16 9.33 -8.01 7.32
C PHE A 16 9.86 -7.01 8.35
N GLN A 17 9.10 -6.71 9.40
CA GLN A 17 9.57 -5.86 10.49
C GLN A 17 10.75 -6.48 11.23
N ILE A 18 10.70 -7.79 11.54
CA ILE A 18 11.83 -8.53 12.15
C ILE A 18 13.05 -8.54 11.21
N ALA A 19 12.83 -8.59 9.91
CA ALA A 19 13.89 -8.50 8.89
C ALA A 19 14.42 -7.06 8.68
N GLY A 20 13.93 -6.07 9.44
CA GLY A 20 14.44 -4.69 9.41
C GLY A 20 13.81 -3.79 8.34
N PHE A 21 12.69 -4.20 7.72
CA PHE A 21 11.95 -3.33 6.80
C PHE A 21 11.08 -2.35 7.61
N PRO A 22 11.35 -1.04 7.54
CA PRO A 22 10.68 -0.06 8.39
C PRO A 22 9.22 0.21 7.96
N HIS A 23 8.90 -0.04 6.69
CA HIS A 23 7.56 0.18 6.14
C HIS A 23 7.13 -1.00 5.25
N VAL A 24 5.93 -1.52 5.50
CA VAL A 24 5.34 -2.61 4.72
C VAL A 24 3.99 -2.17 4.18
N ILE A 25 3.74 -2.43 2.89
CA ILE A 25 2.47 -2.16 2.22
C ILE A 25 1.87 -3.49 1.79
N GLY A 26 0.62 -3.75 2.18
CA GLY A 26 -0.10 -4.99 1.89
C GLY A 26 -1.50 -4.75 1.33
N CYS A 27 -2.13 -5.83 0.86
CA CYS A 27 -3.53 -5.86 0.43
C CYS A 27 -4.34 -6.79 1.35
N LEU A 28 -5.48 -6.32 1.86
CA LEU A 28 -6.37 -7.09 2.75
C LEU A 28 -7.10 -8.24 2.05
N TRP A 29 -7.19 -8.21 0.71
CA TRP A 29 -7.77 -9.27 -0.12
C TRP A 29 -7.05 -9.40 -1.47
N PRO A 30 -7.27 -10.49 -2.23
CA PRO A 30 -6.73 -10.64 -3.57
C PRO A 30 -7.06 -9.42 -4.41
N SER A 31 -6.02 -8.76 -4.87
CA SER A 31 -6.13 -7.56 -5.66
C SER A 31 -6.35 -7.89 -7.14
N ILE A 32 -6.80 -6.87 -7.87
CA ILE A 32 -6.78 -6.86 -9.32
C ILE A 32 -5.38 -6.37 -9.74
N ASP A 33 -4.61 -7.21 -10.45
CA ASP A 33 -3.21 -6.92 -10.85
C ASP A 33 -3.03 -5.53 -11.45
N ARG A 34 -3.94 -5.12 -12.35
CA ARG A 34 -3.91 -3.80 -12.98
C ARG A 34 -3.95 -2.66 -11.96
N VAL A 35 -4.75 -2.81 -10.90
CA VAL A 35 -4.88 -1.81 -9.84
C VAL A 35 -3.63 -1.79 -8.96
N CYS A 36 -3.04 -2.95 -8.66
CA CYS A 36 -1.75 -3.03 -7.97
C CYS A 36 -0.65 -2.28 -8.71
N VAL A 37 -0.52 -2.51 -10.02
CA VAL A 37 0.51 -1.86 -10.85
C VAL A 37 0.31 -0.35 -10.88
N GLU A 38 -0.93 0.11 -11.01
CA GLU A 38 -1.25 1.54 -11.00
C GLU A 38 -0.91 2.20 -9.65
N VAL A 39 -1.33 1.59 -8.53
CA VAL A 39 -1.03 2.10 -7.19
C VAL A 39 0.48 2.12 -6.93
N ALA A 40 1.20 1.04 -7.26
CA ALA A 40 2.65 0.97 -7.11
C ALA A 40 3.35 2.06 -7.94
N GLY A 41 2.95 2.23 -9.20
CA GLY A 41 3.52 3.24 -10.09
C GLY A 41 3.32 4.67 -9.57
N ARG A 42 2.16 4.98 -9.00
CA ARG A 42 1.88 6.29 -8.39
C ARG A 42 2.63 6.48 -7.07
N PHE A 43 2.63 5.45 -6.24
CA PHE A 43 3.33 5.45 -4.95
C PHE A 43 4.82 5.77 -5.15
N TYR A 44 5.53 5.00 -5.97
CA TYR A 44 6.96 5.23 -6.20
C TYR A 44 7.23 6.58 -6.87
N ARG A 45 6.37 7.02 -7.79
CA ARG A 45 6.52 8.34 -8.41
C ARG A 45 6.37 9.48 -7.40
N SER A 46 5.46 9.34 -6.43
CA SER A 46 5.28 10.31 -5.35
C SER A 46 6.46 10.30 -4.39
N LEU A 47 6.85 9.11 -3.92
CA LEU A 47 7.94 8.90 -2.95
C LEU A 47 9.30 9.37 -3.49
N LEU A 48 9.57 9.14 -4.78
CA LEU A 48 10.84 9.50 -5.42
C LEU A 48 10.88 10.96 -5.91
N ARG A 49 9.76 11.69 -5.86
CA ARG A 49 9.70 13.10 -6.32
C ARG A 49 10.53 14.04 -5.46
N GLY A 50 10.81 13.68 -4.20
CA GLY A 50 11.48 14.53 -3.20
C GLY A 50 13.00 14.41 -3.11
N LYS A 51 13.65 13.43 -3.76
CA LYS A 51 15.11 13.15 -3.65
C LYS A 51 15.64 13.09 -2.19
N THR A 52 14.87 12.58 -1.24
CA THR A 52 15.35 12.37 0.14
C THR A 52 15.94 10.98 0.27
N THR A 53 17.15 10.86 0.82
CA THR A 53 17.81 9.58 1.11
C THR A 53 17.28 8.88 2.36
N CYS A 54 16.50 9.59 3.18
CA CYS A 54 15.73 9.05 4.30
C CYS A 54 14.27 9.47 4.15
N TRP A 55 13.38 8.51 3.93
CA TRP A 55 11.94 8.74 4.02
C TRP A 55 11.50 8.55 5.46
N ASP A 56 10.69 9.48 5.96
CA ASP A 56 9.96 9.23 7.20
C ASP A 56 8.71 8.37 6.92
N GLY A 57 8.17 7.70 7.94
CA GLY A 57 6.99 6.84 7.77
C GLY A 57 5.73 7.59 7.36
N ARG A 58 5.64 8.89 7.67
CA ARG A 58 4.52 9.75 7.27
C ARG A 58 4.55 10.04 5.77
N GLU A 59 5.73 10.27 5.19
CA GLU A 59 5.91 10.46 3.75
C GLU A 59 5.50 9.20 2.98
N VAL A 60 5.88 8.02 3.48
CA VAL A 60 5.48 6.74 2.91
C VAL A 60 3.95 6.55 3.00
N ALA A 61 3.36 6.81 4.17
CA ALA A 61 1.91 6.70 4.37
C ALA A 61 1.13 7.65 3.46
N LEU A 62 1.60 8.90 3.31
CA LEU A 62 0.98 9.90 2.45
C LEU A 62 1.09 9.52 0.97
N ALA A 63 2.26 9.06 0.53
CA ALA A 63 2.45 8.60 -0.84
C ALA A 63 1.50 7.45 -1.20
N LEU A 64 1.28 6.50 -0.27
CA LEU A 64 0.33 5.41 -0.49
C LEU A 64 -1.11 5.94 -0.51
N ARG A 65 -1.48 6.77 0.46
CA ARG A 65 -2.82 7.37 0.53
C ARG A 65 -3.17 8.09 -0.77
N ASP A 66 -2.25 8.92 -1.28
CA ASP A 66 -2.50 9.68 -2.50
C ASP A 66 -2.67 8.75 -3.72
N ALA A 67 -1.82 7.73 -3.85
CA ALA A 67 -1.96 6.72 -4.91
C ALA A 67 -3.31 6.00 -4.86
N VAL A 68 -3.77 5.60 -3.67
CA VAL A 68 -5.06 4.95 -3.47
C VAL A 68 -6.23 5.88 -3.77
N MET A 69 -6.14 7.15 -3.34
CA MET A 69 -7.19 8.13 -3.57
C MET A 69 -7.33 8.48 -5.06
N GLU A 70 -6.26 8.43 -5.84
CA GLU A 70 -6.33 8.58 -7.29
C GLU A 70 -7.09 7.43 -7.96
N VAL A 71 -6.81 6.18 -7.59
CA VAL A 71 -7.58 5.02 -8.09
C VAL A 71 -9.04 5.10 -7.66
N ARG A 72 -9.31 5.56 -6.43
CA ARG A 72 -10.68 5.76 -5.94
C ARG A 72 -11.46 6.76 -6.80
N LYS A 73 -10.81 7.81 -7.33
CA LYS A 73 -11.50 8.79 -8.20
C LYS A 73 -12.01 8.14 -9.49
N THR A 74 -11.27 7.18 -10.05
CA THR A 74 -11.65 6.50 -11.29
C THR A 74 -12.60 5.32 -11.05
N GLU A 75 -12.47 4.65 -9.90
CA GLU A 75 -13.20 3.41 -9.57
C GLU A 75 -14.13 3.57 -8.36
N LEU A 76 -14.81 4.73 -8.25
CA LEU A 76 -15.58 5.11 -7.06
C LEU A 76 -16.64 4.06 -6.67
N LYS A 77 -17.27 3.42 -7.67
CA LYS A 77 -18.31 2.39 -7.47
C LYS A 77 -17.75 1.00 -7.17
N MET A 78 -16.43 0.81 -7.16
CA MET A 78 -15.78 -0.48 -6.93
C MET A 78 -14.83 -0.43 -5.72
N PRO A 79 -15.35 -0.38 -4.47
CA PRO A 79 -14.53 -0.31 -3.26
C PRO A 79 -13.50 -1.42 -3.12
N LEU A 80 -13.80 -2.62 -3.63
CA LEU A 80 -12.88 -3.75 -3.62
C LEU A 80 -11.58 -3.48 -4.40
N ALA A 81 -11.57 -2.52 -5.34
CA ALA A 81 -10.37 -2.17 -6.09
C ALA A 81 -9.40 -1.29 -5.28
N TRP A 82 -9.91 -0.35 -4.46
CA TRP A 82 -9.09 0.69 -3.82
C TRP A 82 -9.03 0.60 -2.29
N ALA A 83 -9.98 -0.03 -1.62
CA ALA A 83 -10.04 -0.05 -0.15
C ALA A 83 -9.12 -1.10 0.51
N GLN A 84 -8.39 -1.88 -0.29
CA GLN A 84 -7.63 -3.03 0.18
C GLN A 84 -6.24 -2.68 0.75
N PHE A 85 -5.71 -1.51 0.40
CA PHE A 85 -4.32 -1.17 0.67
C PHE A 85 -4.12 -0.73 2.12
N VAL A 86 -3.16 -1.34 2.80
CA VAL A 86 -2.79 -1.03 4.19
C VAL A 86 -1.28 -0.81 4.28
N HIS A 87 -0.89 0.18 5.08
CA HIS A 87 0.50 0.51 5.37
C HIS A 87 0.79 0.27 6.86
N PHE A 88 1.94 -0.34 7.14
CA PHE A 88 2.43 -0.64 8.48
C PHE A 88 3.81 -0.02 8.68
N GLY A 89 3.97 0.74 9.76
CA GLY A 89 5.22 1.39 10.17
C GLY A 89 5.30 2.87 9.80
#